data_AF-A0A4R7KDE8-F1
#
_entry.id   AF-A0A4R7KDE8-F1
#
_cell.length_a   1.000
_cell.length_b   1.000
_cell.length_c   1.000
_cell.angle_alpha   90.00
_cell.angle_beta   90.00
_cell.angle_gamma   90.00
#
_symmetry.space_group_name_H-M   'P 1'
#
loop_
_entity.id
_entity.type
_entity.pdbx_description
1 polymer ?
#
loop_
_entity_poly.entity_id
_entity_poly.type
_entity_poly.pdbx_seq_one_letter_code
_entity_poly.pdbx_strand_id
1 'polypeptide(L)' 'MGCRFRDCRHNKGPPIVLYDYQTTRASKHPRRFLSGFKSYLHVDGCAGYNDLSHVTLVGCFAHARRKFD' A
#
# COMPACT_ATOMS: atom_id res chain seq x y z
N MET A 1 -8.55 -22.45 1.28
CA MET A 1 -7.56 -22.08 0.24
C MET A 1 -7.71 -20.60 -0.03
N GLY A 2 -6.76 -19.78 0.44
CA GLY A 2 -6.90 -18.33 0.49
C GLY A 2 -6.62 -17.64 -0.84
N CYS A 3 -7.44 -16.64 -1.18
CA CYS A 3 -7.21 -15.70 -2.27
C CYS A 3 -5.87 -14.99 -2.06
N ARG A 4 -4.80 -15.51 -2.67
CA ARG A 4 -3.54 -14.78 -2.81
C ARG A 4 -3.74 -13.70 -3.87
N PHE A 5 -3.25 -12.49 -3.60
CA PHE A 5 -3.15 -11.34 -4.50
C PHE A 5 -2.68 -11.74 -5.92
N ARG A 6 -3.56 -12.28 -6.76
CA ARG A 6 -3.29 -12.56 -8.17
C ARG A 6 -4.23 -11.68 -8.97
N ASP A 7 -3.63 -10.66 -9.57
CA ASP A 7 -4.07 -9.93 -10.75
C ASP A 7 -5.59 -9.76 -10.89
N CYS A 8 -6.14 -8.72 -10.26
CA CYS A 8 -7.50 -8.26 -10.52
C CYS A 8 -7.52 -7.41 -11.79
N ARG A 9 -7.47 -8.03 -12.97
CA ARG A 9 -7.99 -7.37 -14.18
C ARG A 9 -9.49 -7.16 -13.98
N HIS A 10 -9.88 -5.94 -13.64
CA HIS A 10 -11.26 -5.46 -13.53
C HIS A 10 -12.18 -6.35 -12.66
N ASN A 11 -11.87 -6.48 -11.37
CA ASN A 11 -12.80 -7.07 -10.42
C ASN A 11 -13.92 -6.07 -10.10
N LYS A 12 -15.11 -6.23 -10.72
CA LYS A 12 -16.35 -5.48 -10.39
C LYS A 12 -17.00 -5.98 -9.09
N GLY A 13 -16.19 -6.40 -8.13
CA GLY A 13 -16.66 -6.80 -6.80
C GLY A 13 -17.01 -5.57 -5.95
N PRO A 14 -17.73 -5.75 -4.84
CA PRO A 14 -17.95 -4.67 -3.88
C PRO A 14 -16.61 -4.15 -3.37
N PRO A 15 -16.52 -2.84 -3.03
CA PRO A 15 -15.31 -2.28 -2.45
C PRO A 15 -14.95 -3.02 -1.16
N ILE A 16 -13.67 -3.33 -0.99
CA ILE A 16 -13.14 -4.03 0.19
C ILE A 16 -12.27 -3.06 0.97
N VAL A 17 -12.48 -3.00 2.28
CA VAL A 17 -11.61 -2.28 3.22
C VAL A 17 -10.89 -3.30 4.09
N LEU A 18 -9.56 -3.30 4.04
CA LEU A 18 -8.71 -4.14 4.87
C LEU A 18 -7.86 -3.25 5.78
N TYR A 19 -7.74 -3.63 7.04
CA TYR A 19 -6.92 -2.94 8.03
C TYR A 19 -6.03 -3.95 8.75
N ASP A 20 -4.73 -3.68 8.78
CA ASP A 20 -3.72 -4.47 9.48
C ASP A 20 -2.98 -3.56 10.47
N TYR A 21 -3.14 -3.83 11.77
CA TYR A 21 -2.51 -3.05 12.83
C TYR A 21 -1.15 -3.64 13.20
N GLN A 22 -0.15 -2.77 13.32
CA GLN A 22 1.21 -3.16 13.67
C GLN A 22 1.74 -2.25 14.78
N THR A 23 2.43 -2.85 15.74
CA THR A 23 2.96 -2.13 16.93
C THR A 23 4.09 -1.16 16.61
N THR A 24 4.74 -1.31 15.46
CA THR A 24 5.90 -0.51 15.05
C THR A 24 5.77 -0.07 13.60
N ARG A 25 6.39 1.06 13.25
CA ARG A 25 6.42 1.61 11.87
C ARG A 25 7.52 1.01 10.99
N ALA A 26 7.97 -0.20 11.30
CA ALA A 26 9.07 -0.84 10.59
C ALA A 26 8.65 -1.25 9.16
N SER A 27 9.56 -1.10 8.18
CA SER A 27 9.33 -1.44 6.76
C SER A 27 9.01 -2.92 6.51
N LYS A 28 9.37 -3.81 7.45
CA LYS A 28 9.06 -5.25 7.39
C LYS A 28 7.56 -5.55 7.31
N HIS A 29 6.72 -4.69 7.91
CA HIS A 29 5.29 -4.93 7.98
C HIS A 29 4.57 -4.66 6.64
N PRO A 30 4.70 -3.48 6.01
CA PRO A 30 4.10 -3.26 4.70
C PRO A 30 4.65 -4.22 3.64
N ARG A 31 5.93 -4.62 3.73
CA ARG A 31 6.52 -5.65 2.86
C ARG A 31 5.81 -7.00 2.96
N ARG A 32 5.47 -7.44 4.18
CA ARG A 32 4.74 -8.69 4.40
C ARG A 32 3.27 -8.58 3.98
N PHE A 33 2.61 -7.49 4.34
CA PHE A 33 1.19 -7.27 4.04
C PHE A 33 0.92 -7.14 2.53
N LEU A 34 1.77 -6.40 1.82
CA LEU A 34 1.67 -6.16 0.38
C LEU A 34 2.41 -7.23 -0.46
N SER A 35 2.77 -8.36 0.16
CA SER A 35 3.47 -9.43 -0.54
C SER A 35 2.63 -9.97 -1.70
N GLY A 36 3.14 -9.84 -2.92
CA GLY A 36 2.44 -10.24 -4.15
C GLY A 36 1.57 -9.15 -4.77
N PHE A 37 1.40 -7.99 -4.13
CA PHE A 37 0.78 -6.83 -4.76
C PHE A 37 1.73 -6.22 -5.80
N LYS A 38 1.24 -5.99 -7.01
CA LYS A 38 2.01 -5.47 -8.15
C LYS A 38 1.18 -4.44 -8.91
N SER A 39 1.20 -3.19 -8.46
CA SER A 39 0.52 -2.07 -9.11
C SER A 39 0.91 -0.74 -8.44
N TYR A 40 0.09 0.29 -8.61
CA TYR A 40 0.17 1.58 -7.95
C TYR A 40 -0.32 1.47 -6.50
N LEU A 41 0.43 2.07 -5.58
CA LEU A 41 0.04 2.21 -4.17
C LEU A 41 0.01 3.69 -3.80
N HIS A 42 -1.17 4.19 -3.43
CA HIS A 42 -1.31 5.55 -2.92
C HIS A 42 -0.83 5.59 -1.46
N VAL A 43 0.18 6.40 -1.18
CA VAL A 43 0.81 6.52 0.15
C VAL A 43 0.85 7.96 0.62
N ASP A 44 0.90 8.15 1.94
CA ASP A 44 1.05 9.43 2.62
C ASP A 44 2.49 9.98 2.61
N GLY A 45 3.45 9.22 2.08
CA GLY A 45 4.88 9.57 2.05
C GLY A 45 5.69 9.01 3.23
N CYS A 46 5.19 8.00 3.94
CA CYS A 46 5.96 7.32 4.97
C CYS A 46 7.15 6.52 4.39
N ALA A 47 8.35 6.68 4.97
CA ALA A 47 9.57 6.01 4.51
C ALA A 47 9.52 4.46 4.60
N GLY A 48 8.61 3.91 5.40
CA GLY A 48 8.43 2.45 5.54
C GLY A 48 8.02 1.74 4.25
N TYR A 49 7.53 2.46 3.24
CA TYR A 49 7.11 1.91 1.95
C TYR A 49 8.22 1.92 0.88
N ASN A 50 9.36 2.56 1.13
CA ASN A 50 10.42 2.73 0.13
C ASN A 50 11.12 1.41 -0.25
N ASP A 51 11.05 0.38 0.60
CA ASP A 51 11.65 -0.95 0.38
C ASP A 51 10.76 -1.89 -0.48
N LEU A 52 9.70 -1.36 -1.12
CA LEU A 52 8.80 -2.14 -1.97
C LEU A 52 9.29 -2.15 -3.42
N SER A 53 9.81 -3.28 -3.88
CA SER A 53 10.44 -3.42 -5.21
C SER A 53 9.48 -3.55 -6.40
N HIS A 54 8.23 -3.96 -6.19
CA HIS A 54 7.27 -4.27 -7.27
C HIS A 54 6.03 -3.37 -7.27
N VAL A 55 6.13 -2.23 -6.60
CA VAL A 55 5.01 -1.30 -6.38
C VAL A 55 5.45 0.08 -6.86
N THR A 56 4.58 0.75 -7.61
CA THR A 56 4.79 2.16 -7.95
C THR A 56 4.14 3.02 -6.87
N LEU A 57 4.94 3.71 -6.07
CA LEU A 57 4.43 4.59 -5.02
C LEU A 57 3.86 5.87 -5.62
N VAL A 58 2.62 6.19 -5.28
CA VAL A 58 1.93 7.43 -5.65
C VAL A 58 1.75 8.26 -4.39
N GLY A 59 2.35 9.44 -4.36
CA GLY A 59 2.26 10.34 -3.21
C GLY A 59 0.91 11.03 -3.08
N CYS A 60 0.42 11.18 -1.85
CA CYS A 60 -0.82 11.86 -1.56
C CYS A 60 -0.67 13.39 -1.59
N PHE A 61 -1.39 14.08 -2.49
CA PHE A 61 -1.38 15.55 -2.54
C PHE A 61 -1.98 16.21 -1.29
N ALA A 62 -2.90 15.54 -0.59
CA ALA A 62 -3.39 16.05 0.70
C ALA A 62 -2.28 16.08 1.76
N HIS A 63 -1.37 15.10 1.75
CA HIS A 63 -0.21 15.09 2.64
C HIS A 63 0.88 16.06 2.18
N ALA A 64 1.11 16.19 0.87
CA ALA A 64 2.04 17.16 0.33
C ALA A 64 1.72 18.57 0.84
N ARG A 65 0.47 19.01 0.71
CA ARG A 65 0.02 20.35 1.14
C ARG A 65 0.22 20.67 2.63
N ARG A 66 0.42 19.69 3.52
CA ARG A 66 0.60 19.93 4.96
C ARG A 66 1.96 20.53 5.34
N LYS A 67 2.95 20.46 4.44
CA LYS A 67 4.33 20.92 4.69
C LYS A 67 4.76 22.10 3.81
N PHE A 68 3.82 22.64 3.01
CA PHE A 68 4.07 23.75 2.09
C PHE A 68 3.26 25.00 2.47
N ASP A 69 2.84 25.09 3.73
CA ASP A 69 2.49 26.35 4.40
C ASP A 69 3.75 26.84 5.12
#